data_AF-A0A142BHN0-F1
#
_entry.id   AF-A0A142BHN0-F1
#
_cell.length_a   1.000
_cell.length_b   1.000
_cell.length_c   1.000
_cell.angle_alpha   90.00
_cell.angle_beta   90.00
_cell.angle_gamma   90.00
#
_symmetry.space_group_name_H-M   'P 1'
#
loop_
_entity.id
_entity.type
_entity.pdbx_description
1 polymer ?
#
loop_
_entity_poly.entity_id
_entity_poly.type
_entity_poly.pdbx_seq_one_letter_code
_entity_poly.pdbx_strand_id
1 'polypeptide(L)'
;MAKTTEQKVADAFKTLLNRAEQVRVDNIKVTSGTASCIGKWSMTLKLQGGKEIKLDDESLSTIKYDKGDFLLPTEDGKKDARITFYSMKKEIPRHI
;
A
#
# COMPACT_ATOMS: atom_id res chain seq x y z
N MET A 1 -2.75 25.00 -5.76
CA MET A 1 -3.10 23.95 -6.74
C MET A 1 -3.86 22.84 -6.01
N ALA A 2 -5.00 22.39 -6.53
CA ALA A 2 -5.75 21.29 -5.92
C ALA A 2 -5.06 19.96 -6.23
N LYS A 3 -4.98 19.04 -5.25
CA LYS A 3 -4.45 17.69 -5.47
C LYS A 3 -5.35 16.92 -6.43
N THR A 4 -4.74 16.20 -7.38
CA THR A 4 -5.49 15.30 -8.28
C THR A 4 -6.07 14.11 -7.49
N THR A 5 -7.03 13.40 -8.08
CA THR A 5 -7.65 12.23 -7.44
C THR A 5 -6.59 11.17 -7.12
N GLU A 6 -5.67 10.93 -8.05
CA GLU A 6 -4.56 9.99 -7.93
C GLU A 6 -3.63 10.40 -6.78
N GLN A 7 -3.31 11.69 -6.66
CA GLN A 7 -2.51 12.19 -5.53
C GLN A 7 -3.19 11.97 -4.19
N LYS A 8 -4.52 12.16 -4.10
CA LYS A 8 -5.29 11.88 -2.88
C LYS A 8 -5.29 10.38 -2.56
N VAL A 9 -5.42 9.53 -3.57
CA VAL A 9 -5.36 8.06 -3.39
C VAL A 9 -3.96 7.63 -2.96
N ALA A 10 -2.90 8.17 -3.56
CA ALA A 10 -1.51 7.91 -3.18
C ALA A 10 -1.22 8.35 -1.74
N ASP A 11 -1.68 9.53 -1.33
CA ASP A 11 -1.57 10.00 0.07
C ASP A 11 -2.32 9.06 1.04
N ALA A 12 -3.53 8.64 0.69
CA ALA A 12 -4.32 7.70 1.49
C ALA A 12 -3.61 6.33 1.58
N PHE A 13 -3.07 5.84 0.48
CA PHE A 13 -2.28 4.61 0.42
C PHE A 13 -1.07 4.68 1.35
N LYS A 14 -0.23 5.72 1.23
CA LYS A 14 0.94 5.95 2.10
C LYS A 14 0.52 6.01 3.57
N THR A 15 -0.59 6.68 3.87
CA THR A 15 -1.12 6.79 5.24
C THR A 15 -1.57 5.44 5.80
N LEU A 16 -2.31 4.66 5.01
CA LEU A 16 -2.77 3.33 5.42
C LEU A 16 -1.61 2.37 5.57
N LEU A 17 -0.62 2.42 4.69
CA LEU A 17 0.58 1.59 4.75
C LEU A 17 1.39 1.79 6.04
N ASN A 18 1.47 3.03 6.53
CA ASN A 18 2.11 3.34 7.81
C ASN A 18 1.26 2.99 9.04
N ARG A 19 -0.06 2.78 8.88
CA ARG A 19 -1.00 2.55 9.99
C ARG A 19 -1.55 1.12 10.04
N ALA A 20 -1.45 0.38 8.94
CA ALA A 20 -1.97 -0.96 8.83
C ALA A 20 -1.08 -1.93 9.62
N GLU A 21 -1.72 -2.79 10.39
CA GLU A 21 -1.02 -3.87 11.08
C GLU A 21 -0.74 -5.03 10.14
N GLN A 22 -1.61 -5.22 9.15
CA GLN A 22 -1.44 -6.22 8.13
C GLN A 22 -1.76 -5.65 6.75
N VAL A 23 -0.82 -5.88 5.84
CA VAL A 23 -0.98 -5.57 4.41
C VAL A 23 -0.98 -6.91 3.67
N ARG A 24 -1.86 -7.05 2.68
CA ARG A 24 -1.85 -8.19 1.77
C ARG A 24 -1.74 -7.68 0.34
N VAL A 25 -0.95 -8.34 -0.48
CA VAL A 25 -0.89 -8.12 -1.93
C VAL A 25 -1.33 -9.40 -2.63
N ASP A 26 -2.37 -9.32 -3.45
CA ASP A 26 -3.00 -10.48 -4.12
C ASP A 26 -3.36 -11.60 -3.13
N ASN A 27 -3.88 -11.21 -1.96
CA ASN A 27 -4.19 -12.07 -0.82
C ASN A 27 -2.96 -12.74 -0.15
N ILE A 28 -1.74 -12.39 -0.55
CA ILE A 28 -0.49 -12.83 0.09
C ILE A 28 -0.08 -11.82 1.15
N LYS A 29 0.20 -12.29 2.37
CA LYS A 29 0.62 -11.42 3.48
C LYS A 29 1.96 -10.77 3.20
N VAL A 30 2.06 -9.46 3.43
CA VAL A 30 3.34 -8.74 3.50
C VAL A 30 3.99 -9.04 4.85
N THR A 31 5.23 -9.51 4.83
CA THR A 31 6.01 -9.85 6.04
C THR A 31 6.91 -8.72 6.50
N SER A 32 7.38 -7.88 5.57
CA SER A 32 8.21 -6.71 5.88
C SER A 32 8.09 -5.68 4.77
N GLY A 33 8.21 -4.40 5.11
CA GLY A 33 8.20 -3.30 4.16
C GLY A 33 9.32 -2.31 4.46
N THR A 34 10.10 -1.95 3.46
CA THR A 34 11.15 -0.93 3.59
C THR A 34 10.79 0.26 2.73
N ALA A 35 10.46 1.39 3.37
CA ALA A 35 10.21 2.65 2.69
C ALA A 35 11.49 3.48 2.59
N SER A 36 11.75 4.06 1.42
CA SER A 36 12.81 5.03 1.18
C SER A 36 12.20 6.32 0.67
N CYS A 37 12.53 7.43 1.33
CA CYS A 37 12.05 8.77 1.00
C CYS A 37 13.19 9.72 0.60
N ILE A 38 14.40 9.21 0.38
CA ILE A 38 15.56 10.02 -0.02
C ILE A 38 15.43 10.30 -1.51
N GLY A 39 14.99 11.52 -1.85
CA GLY A 39 14.74 11.94 -3.23
C GLY A 39 13.33 11.56 -3.69
N LYS A 40 13.18 10.39 -4.30
CA LYS A 40 11.88 9.85 -4.74
C LYS A 40 11.34 8.87 -3.71
N TRP A 41 10.02 8.86 -3.53
CA TRP A 41 9.39 7.87 -2.68
C TRP A 41 9.47 6.51 -3.38
N SER A 42 9.97 5.52 -2.66
CA SER A 42 9.93 4.12 -3.05
C SER A 42 9.71 3.25 -1.83
N MET A 43 9.11 2.08 -2.02
CA MET A 43 8.90 1.11 -0.97
C MET A 43 9.00 -0.30 -1.51
N THR A 44 9.75 -1.15 -0.82
CA THR A 44 9.81 -2.58 -1.14
C THR A 44 9.00 -3.36 -0.11
N LEU A 45 7.97 -4.06 -0.57
CA LEU A 45 7.14 -4.96 0.23
C LEU A 45 7.60 -6.39 -0.02
N LYS A 46 8.00 -7.09 1.03
CA LYS A 46 8.32 -8.51 0.99
C LYS A 46 7.08 -9.32 1.33
N LEU A 47 6.71 -10.21 0.43
CA LEU A 47 5.59 -11.10 0.57
C LEU A 47 6.01 -12.42 1.22
N GLN A 48 5.05 -13.01 1.93
CA GLN A 48 5.16 -14.38 2.42
C GLN A 48 5.38 -15.32 1.24
N GLY A 49 6.48 -16.10 1.28
CA GLY A 49 6.92 -16.93 0.16
C GLY A 49 8.09 -16.34 -0.66
N GLY A 50 8.66 -15.21 -0.22
CA GLY A 50 9.94 -14.70 -0.74
C GLY A 50 9.83 -13.82 -1.98
N LYS A 51 8.62 -13.51 -2.45
CA LYS A 51 8.42 -12.52 -3.52
C LYS A 51 8.56 -11.11 -2.96
N GLU A 52 9.08 -10.19 -3.75
CA GLU A 52 9.23 -8.78 -3.38
C GLU A 52 8.50 -7.91 -4.42
N ILE A 53 7.76 -6.92 -3.92
CA ILE A 53 7.07 -5.93 -4.75
C ILE A 53 7.69 -4.59 -4.46
N LYS A 54 8.18 -3.93 -5.50
CA LYS A 54 8.65 -2.56 -5.43
C LYS A 54 7.53 -1.64 -5.83
N LEU A 55 7.36 -0.59 -5.05
CA LEU A 55 6.42 0.50 -5.27
C LEU A 55 7.26 1.77 -5.36
N ASP A 56 6.95 2.62 -6.32
CA ASP A 56 7.63 3.89 -6.55
C ASP A 56 6.59 4.99 -6.84
N ASP A 57 7.03 6.24 -6.92
CA ASP A 57 6.12 7.35 -7.23
C ASP A 57 5.39 7.20 -8.58
N GLU A 58 5.96 6.50 -9.57
CA GLU A 58 5.28 6.28 -10.86
C GLU A 58 4.14 5.27 -10.72
N SER A 59 4.39 4.19 -9.98
CA SER A 59 3.38 3.21 -9.57
C SER A 59 2.26 3.89 -8.77
N LEU A 60 2.60 4.80 -7.85
CA LEU A 60 1.62 5.57 -7.10
C LEU A 60 0.89 6.63 -7.93
N SER A 61 1.47 7.13 -9.01
CA SER A 61 0.80 8.08 -9.91
C SER A 61 -0.33 7.41 -10.69
N THR A 62 -0.27 6.09 -10.83
CA THR A 62 -1.24 5.27 -11.56
C THR A 62 -2.12 4.41 -10.64
N ILE A 63 -1.99 4.61 -9.32
CA ILE A 63 -2.77 3.87 -8.33
C ILE A 63 -4.26 4.16 -8.47
N LYS A 64 -5.06 3.10 -8.33
CA LYS A 64 -6.51 3.19 -8.29
C LYS A 64 -7.03 2.65 -6.96
N TYR A 65 -8.19 3.14 -6.55
CA TYR A 65 -8.91 2.65 -5.40
C TYR A 65 -10.24 2.07 -5.85
N ASP A 66 -10.46 0.78 -5.61
CA ASP A 66 -11.68 0.07 -5.95
C ASP A 66 -12.23 -0.68 -4.73
N LYS A 67 -13.42 -0.28 -4.26
CA LYS A 67 -14.23 -0.98 -3.26
C LYS A 67 -13.48 -1.46 -2.00
N GLY A 68 -12.51 -0.69 -1.50
CA GLY A 68 -11.74 -1.03 -0.30
C GLY A 68 -10.31 -1.49 -0.58
N ASP A 69 -9.98 -1.78 -1.84
CA ASP A 69 -8.67 -2.25 -2.27
C ASP A 69 -7.95 -1.19 -3.11
N PHE A 70 -6.63 -1.20 -3.02
CA PHE A 70 -5.76 -0.40 -3.87
C PHE A 70 -5.25 -1.27 -5.00
N LEU A 71 -5.44 -0.82 -6.24
CA LEU A 71 -4.98 -1.49 -7.44
C LEU A 71 -3.74 -0.75 -7.94
N LEU A 72 -2.63 -1.47 -8.02
CA LEU A 72 -1.36 -0.96 -8.54
C LEU A 72 -0.98 -1.71 -9.81
N PRO A 73 -0.74 -1.03 -10.93
CA PRO A 73 -0.24 -1.70 -12.11
C PRO A 73 1.16 -2.25 -11.83
N THR A 74 1.37 -3.54 -12.09
CA THR A 74 2.70 -4.16 -11.97
C THR A 74 3.50 -3.98 -13.26
N GLU A 75 4.83 -4.04 -13.20
CA GLU A 75 5.73 -3.93 -14.36
C GLU A 75 5.38 -4.87 -15.53
N ASP A 76 4.72 -6.00 -15.28
CA ASP A 76 4.35 -6.96 -16.34
C ASP A 76 3.19 -6.46 -17.21
N GLY A 77 2.50 -5.35 -16.84
CA GLY A 77 1.41 -4.72 -17.60
C GLY A 77 0.15 -5.58 -17.78
N LYS A 78 0.18 -6.84 -17.33
CA LYS A 78 -0.88 -7.84 -17.52
C LYS A 78 -1.82 -7.99 -16.33
N LYS A 79 -1.40 -7.56 -15.13
CA LYS A 79 -2.19 -7.69 -13.89
C LYS A 79 -1.95 -6.51 -12.95
N ASP A 80 -3.04 -5.98 -12.40
CA ASP A 80 -2.99 -5.07 -11.27
C ASP A 80 -2.73 -5.89 -10.00
N ALA A 81 -1.73 -5.49 -9.22
CA ALA A 81 -1.53 -6.00 -7.88
C ALA A 81 -2.60 -5.41 -6.95
N ARG A 82 -3.37 -6.28 -6.30
CA ARG A 82 -4.41 -5.86 -5.37
C ARG A 82 -3.86 -5.76 -3.95
N ILE A 83 -3.76 -4.55 -3.43
CA ILE A 83 -3.30 -4.27 -2.07
C ILE A 83 -4.48 -3.98 -1.15
N THR A 84 -4.62 -4.82 -0.14
CA THR A 84 -5.66 -4.70 0.89
C THR A 84 -5.00 -4.41 2.24
N PHE A 85 -5.51 -3.40 2.93
CA PHE A 85 -5.07 -3.02 4.27
C PHE A 85 -6.03 -3.56 5.32
N TYR A 86 -5.48 -4.23 6.33
CA TYR A 86 -6.19 -4.70 7.50
C TYR A 86 -5.63 -3.98 8.73
N SER A 87 -6.51 -3.29 9.45
CA SER A 87 -6.22 -2.74 10.78
C SER A 87 -6.95 -3.58 11.82
N MET A 88 -6.25 -4.17 12.79
CA MET A 88 -6.84 -4.71 14.01
C MET A 88 -6.83 -3.64 15.10
N LYS A 89 -7.36 -2.44 14.83
CA LYS A 89 -7.69 -1.51 15.92
C LYS A 89 -9.06 -1.85 16.51
N LYS A 90 -9.12 -2.92 17.30
CA LYS A 90 -9.98 -2.94 18.48
C LYS A 90 -9.14 -2.47 19.66
N GLU A 91 -8.97 -1.16 19.77
CA GLU A 91 -8.73 -0.57 21.09
C GLU A 91 -10.09 -0.31 21.74
N ILE A 92 -10.10 -0.30 23.09
CA ILE A 92 -11.09 0.24 24.04
C ILE A 92 -11.89 -0.85 24.80
N PRO A 93 -12.03 -0.79 26.16
CA PRO A 93 -11.61 0.27 27.09
C PRO A 93 -10.54 -0.17 28.12
N ARG A 94 -9.68 0.78 28.51
CA ARG A 94 -9.06 0.73 29.84
C ARG A 94 -10.18 0.95 30.86
N HIS A 95 -10.45 -0.04 31.70
CA HIS A 95 -11.26 0.18 32.90
C HIS A 95 -10.55 1.27 33.73
N ILE A 96 -11.29 2.35 34.01
CA ILE A 96 -10.95 3.37 35.01
C ILE A 96 -11.40 2.83 36.36
#